data_AF-A0A834HEB5-F1
#
_entry.id   AF-A0A834HEB5-F1
#
_cell.length_a   1.000
_cell.length_b   1.000
_cell.length_c   1.000
_cell.angle_alpha   90.00
_cell.angle_beta   90.00
_cell.angle_gamma   90.00
#
_symmetry.space_group_name_H-M   'P 1'
#
loop_
_entity.id
_entity.type
_entity.pdbx_description
1 polymer ?
#
loop_
_entity_poly.entity_id
_entity_poly.type
_entity_poly.pdbx_seq_one_letter_code
_entity_poly.pdbx_strand_id
1 'polypeptide(L)'
;MDLDYALRVDEPPKFTDKSSVDEGLTYEKWERSNRMSLMIIKHSISETIRGAMPEEENAKKFLSQIADRFVASEKVEACTLLSKLVTMRYNGKGNIREYIMEMSNIVAKMKALKLQFFEDILVFLILISLPTQFVSNIEKPLRIYCDNKAAELYSKNDKSSSKSKHIDIKFLVIKERIRNHLMSIEYISTELMIVDLLTKDLPPKVFKEHVAHEEVVSSNEVFY
;
A
#
# COMPACT_ATOMS: atom_id res chain seq x y z
N MET A 1 5.78 50.65 1.33
CA MET A 1 5.61 50.40 2.77
C MET A 1 6.08 48.97 3.01
N ASP A 2 7.01 48.75 3.94
CA ASP A 2 7.58 47.43 4.21
C ASP A 2 6.63 46.64 5.13
N LEU A 3 5.78 45.82 4.53
CA LEU A 3 4.63 45.21 5.22
C LEU A 3 5.03 44.03 6.11
N ASP A 4 6.07 43.29 5.74
CA ASP A 4 6.56 42.09 6.42
C ASP A 4 7.69 42.38 7.44
N TYR A 5 8.02 43.66 7.66
CA TYR A 5 9.09 44.09 8.56
C TYR A 5 8.95 43.46 9.97
N ALA A 6 7.73 43.42 10.52
CA ALA A 6 7.44 42.82 11.83
C ALA A 6 7.52 41.28 11.85
N LEU A 7 7.51 40.61 10.69
CA LEU A 7 7.69 39.16 10.59
C LEU A 7 9.18 38.78 10.58
N ARG A 8 10.04 39.67 10.06
CA ARG A 8 11.49 39.48 9.95
C ARG A 8 12.25 39.91 11.20
N VAL A 9 11.79 40.97 11.87
CA VAL A 9 12.48 41.59 13.02
C VAL A 9 11.72 41.29 14.31
N ASP A 10 12.45 40.91 15.37
CA ASP A 10 11.85 40.67 16.69
C ASP A 10 11.28 41.95 17.31
N GLU A 11 10.33 41.79 18.23
CA GLU A 11 9.64 42.90 18.88
C GLU A 11 10.64 43.82 19.58
N PRO A 12 10.76 45.09 19.15
CA PRO A 12 11.64 46.04 19.80
C PRO A 12 11.12 46.38 21.21
N PRO A 13 11.99 46.83 22.13
CA PRO A 13 11.59 47.22 23.47
C PRO A 13 10.49 48.28 23.39
N LYS A 14 9.42 48.09 24.18
CA LYS A 14 8.32 49.05 24.26
C LYS A 14 8.86 50.40 24.69
N PHE A 15 8.43 51.45 23.99
CA PHE A 15 8.80 52.83 24.27
C PHE A 15 8.49 53.17 25.75
N THR A 16 9.50 53.59 26.48
CA THR A 16 9.40 54.18 27.84
C THR A 16 9.83 55.65 27.79
N ASP A 17 9.43 56.47 28.77
CA ASP A 17 9.72 57.92 28.82
C ASP A 17 11.23 58.31 28.79
N LYS A 18 12.15 57.33 28.75
CA LYS A 18 13.60 57.49 28.64
C LYS A 18 14.18 57.10 27.27
N SER A 19 13.35 56.69 26.33
CA SER A 19 13.79 56.17 25.01
C SER A 19 14.19 57.33 24.09
N SER A 20 15.17 57.09 23.23
CA SER A 20 15.57 58.07 22.22
C SER A 20 14.52 58.24 21.13
N VAL A 21 14.54 59.38 20.42
CA VAL A 21 13.62 59.67 19.30
C VAL A 21 13.71 58.62 18.19
N ASP A 22 14.90 58.05 17.97
CA ASP A 22 15.13 57.01 16.95
C ASP A 22 14.55 55.64 17.34
N GLU A 23 14.60 55.29 18.63
CA GLU A 23 13.96 54.09 19.19
C GLU A 23 12.42 54.15 19.12
N GLY A 24 11.84 55.35 19.27
CA GLY A 24 10.41 55.56 19.07
C GLY A 24 9.97 55.34 17.61
N LEU A 25 10.71 55.90 16.65
CA LEU A 25 10.41 55.76 15.21
C LEU A 25 10.53 54.31 14.73
N THR A 26 11.50 53.57 15.26
CA THR A 26 11.69 52.15 14.94
C THR A 26 10.57 51.28 15.51
N TYR A 27 10.12 51.54 16.75
CA TYR A 27 8.96 50.87 17.34
C TYR A 27 7.68 51.18 16.56
N GLU A 28 7.41 52.45 16.22
CA GLU A 28 6.21 52.83 15.46
C GLU A 28 6.16 52.16 14.07
N LYS A 29 7.32 52.09 13.39
CA LYS A 29 7.43 51.40 12.10
C LYS A 29 7.15 49.90 12.24
N TRP A 30 7.69 49.27 13.28
CA TRP A 30 7.44 47.87 13.59
C TRP A 30 5.96 47.63 13.89
N GLU A 31 5.36 48.44 14.77
CA GLU A 31 3.97 48.33 15.20
C GLU A 31 2.99 48.48 14.04
N ARG A 32 3.26 49.45 13.14
CA ARG A 32 2.47 49.62 11.91
C ARG A 32 2.54 48.40 11.00
N SER A 33 3.73 47.81 10.82
CA SER A 33 3.91 46.59 10.03
C SER A 33 3.24 45.38 10.70
N ASN A 34 3.35 45.26 12.02
CA ASN A 34 2.73 44.22 12.84
C ASN A 34 1.20 44.21 12.66
N ARG A 35 0.56 45.36 12.88
CA ARG A 35 -0.89 45.51 12.73
C ARG A 35 -1.39 45.19 11.32
N MET A 36 -0.67 45.66 10.30
CA MET A 36 -1.02 45.38 8.90
C MET A 36 -0.88 43.89 8.57
N SER A 37 0.22 43.26 9.00
CA SER A 37 0.44 41.81 8.83
C SER A 37 -0.64 41.00 9.52
N LEU A 38 -0.97 41.31 10.78
CA LEU A 38 -2.01 40.63 11.54
C LEU A 38 -3.37 40.74 10.85
N MET A 39 -3.72 41.92 10.33
CA MET A 39 -4.97 42.14 9.59
C MET A 39 -5.02 41.30 8.30
N ILE A 40 -3.93 41.28 7.53
CA ILE A 40 -3.83 40.48 6.29
C ILE A 40 -3.95 38.99 6.61
N ILE A 41 -3.19 38.49 7.58
CA ILE A 41 -3.22 37.07 7.99
C ILE A 41 -4.62 36.69 8.46
N LYS A 42 -5.22 37.45 9.40
CA LYS A 42 -6.57 37.19 9.92
C LYS A 42 -7.65 37.23 8.83
N HIS A 43 -7.52 38.11 7.84
CA HIS A 43 -8.45 38.19 6.71
C HIS A 43 -8.26 37.07 5.68
N SER A 44 -7.03 36.55 5.54
CA SER A 44 -6.71 35.46 4.61
C SER A 44 -7.17 34.08 5.08
N ILE A 45 -7.40 33.90 6.38
CA ILE A 45 -7.89 32.65 6.97
C ILE A 45 -9.42 32.69 7.18
N SER A 46 -10.06 31.52 7.05
CA SER A 46 -11.51 31.38 7.27
C SER A 46 -11.91 31.69 8.71
N GLU A 47 -13.14 32.17 8.92
CA GLU A 47 -13.64 32.51 10.27
C GLU A 47 -13.64 31.31 11.22
N THR A 48 -13.84 30.10 10.70
CA THR A 48 -13.78 28.85 11.49
C THR A 48 -12.39 28.62 12.07
N ILE A 49 -11.33 28.86 11.30
CA ILE A 49 -9.95 28.70 11.77
C ILE A 49 -9.60 29.85 12.71
N ARG A 50 -10.00 31.09 12.37
CA ARG A 50 -9.77 32.28 13.19
C ARG A 50 -10.38 32.15 14.59
N GLY A 51 -11.64 31.69 14.69
CA GLY A 51 -12.33 31.52 15.97
C GLY A 51 -11.79 30.40 16.85
N ALA A 52 -11.00 29.47 16.29
CA ALA A 52 -10.34 28.41 17.04
C ALA A 52 -8.97 28.82 17.60
N MET A 53 -8.50 30.04 17.32
CA MET A 53 -7.19 30.53 17.74
C MET A 53 -7.32 31.49 18.93
N PRO A 54 -6.40 31.46 19.91
CA PRO A 54 -6.27 32.51 20.90
C PRO A 54 -6.02 33.87 20.24
N GLU A 55 -6.51 34.95 20.86
CA GLU A 55 -6.15 36.30 20.43
C GLU A 55 -4.64 36.54 20.67
N GLU A 56 -3.99 37.10 19.67
CA GLU A 56 -2.55 37.37 19.68
C GLU A 56 -2.32 38.74 19.02
N GLU A 57 -1.51 39.57 19.64
CA GLU A 57 -1.22 40.94 19.19
C GLU A 57 -0.01 40.98 18.25
N ASN A 58 0.87 39.98 18.35
CA ASN A 58 2.07 39.88 17.53
C ASN A 58 1.83 38.96 16.31
N ALA A 59 1.97 39.51 15.11
CA ALA A 59 1.75 38.82 13.84
C ALA A 59 2.67 37.60 13.66
N LYS A 60 3.92 37.68 14.12
CA LYS A 60 4.89 36.58 14.03
C LYS A 60 4.48 35.42 14.93
N LYS A 61 4.04 35.70 16.16
CA LYS A 61 3.51 34.68 17.08
C LYS A 61 2.21 34.07 16.55
N PHE A 62 1.29 34.88 16.05
CA PHE A 62 0.03 34.40 15.48
C PHE A 62 0.27 33.46 14.30
N LEU A 63 1.19 33.82 13.40
CA LEU A 63 1.59 32.96 12.28
C LEU A 63 2.19 31.63 12.74
N SER A 64 3.02 31.65 13.80
CA SER A 64 3.56 30.43 14.40
C SER A 64 2.46 29.52 14.95
N GLN A 65 1.47 30.09 15.67
CA GLN A 65 0.35 29.31 16.20
C GLN A 65 -0.45 28.63 15.08
N ILE A 66 -0.66 29.34 13.96
CA ILE A 66 -1.31 28.76 12.77
C ILE A 66 -0.49 27.57 12.27
N ALA A 67 0.81 27.75 12.04
CA ALA A 67 1.69 26.69 11.55
C ALA A 67 1.65 25.44 12.45
N ASP A 68 1.73 25.63 13.76
CA ASP A 68 1.69 24.52 14.74
C ASP A 68 0.35 23.77 14.70
N ARG A 69 -0.77 24.49 14.54
CA ARG A 69 -2.11 23.89 14.46
C ARG A 69 -2.28 23.06 13.19
N PHE A 70 -1.77 23.52 12.06
CA PHE A 70 -1.80 22.78 10.80
C PHE A 70 -0.92 21.53 10.86
N VAL A 71 0.29 21.62 11.43
CA VAL A 71 1.16 20.45 11.64
C VAL A 71 0.49 19.41 12.55
N ALA A 72 -0.17 19.86 13.63
CA ALA A 72 -0.92 18.95 14.50
C ALA A 72 -2.10 18.30 13.75
N SER A 73 -2.81 19.05 12.91
CA SER A 73 -3.92 18.53 12.10
C SER A 73 -3.45 17.48 11.09
N GLU A 74 -2.37 17.74 10.35
CA GLU A 74 -1.78 16.78 9.41
C GLU A 74 -1.36 15.48 10.12
N LYS A 75 -0.76 15.59 11.32
CA LYS A 75 -0.40 14.43 12.14
C LYS A 75 -1.62 13.63 12.59
N VAL A 76 -2.69 14.29 13.02
CA VAL A 76 -3.94 13.63 13.42
C VAL A 76 -4.59 12.93 12.23
N GLU A 77 -4.62 13.58 11.07
CA GLU A 77 -5.14 12.98 9.84
C GLU A 77 -4.31 11.74 9.43
N ALA A 78 -2.97 11.86 9.46
CA ALA A 78 -2.05 10.75 9.20
C ALA A 78 -2.29 9.57 10.15
N CYS A 79 -2.43 9.82 11.46
CA CYS A 79 -2.74 8.79 12.45
C CYS A 79 -4.10 8.13 12.18
N THR A 80 -5.11 8.92 11.81
CA THR A 80 -6.45 8.42 11.51
C THR A 80 -6.45 7.52 10.28
N LEU A 81 -5.77 7.95 9.21
CA LEU A 81 -5.60 7.16 7.99
C LEU A 81 -4.80 5.88 8.24
N LEU A 82 -3.70 5.95 9.00
CA LEU A 82 -2.92 4.77 9.39
C LEU A 82 -3.78 3.78 10.18
N SER A 83 -4.53 4.28 11.16
CA SER A 83 -5.42 3.45 11.97
C SER A 83 -6.47 2.77 11.10
N LYS A 84 -7.05 3.49 10.11
CA LYS A 84 -8.00 2.88 9.17
C LYS A 84 -7.33 1.83 8.30
N LEU A 85 -6.13 2.10 7.78
CA LEU A 85 -5.38 1.20 6.91
C LEU A 85 -5.04 -0.14 7.59
N VAL A 86 -4.61 -0.11 8.85
CA VAL A 86 -4.22 -1.33 9.59
C VAL A 86 -5.41 -2.09 10.17
N THR A 87 -6.54 -1.42 10.40
CA THR A 87 -7.74 -2.06 10.97
C THR A 87 -8.73 -2.54 9.91
N MET A 88 -8.69 -2.01 8.68
CA MET A 88 -9.58 -2.47 7.62
C MET A 88 -9.32 -3.94 7.28
N ARG A 89 -10.40 -4.72 7.18
CA ARG A 89 -10.37 -6.14 6.82
C ARG A 89 -11.43 -6.38 5.76
N TYR A 90 -11.13 -7.20 4.76
CA TYR A 90 -12.13 -7.61 3.79
C TYR A 90 -13.02 -8.67 4.42
N ASN A 91 -14.34 -8.48 4.37
CA ASN A 91 -15.31 -9.36 5.01
C ASN A 91 -15.83 -10.49 4.08
N GLY A 92 -15.22 -10.64 2.90
CA GLY A 92 -15.65 -11.63 1.90
C GLY A 92 -16.88 -11.22 1.08
N LYS A 93 -17.49 -10.05 1.37
CA LYS A 93 -18.69 -9.55 0.67
C LYS A 93 -18.36 -8.30 -0.14
N GLY A 94 -18.85 -8.25 -1.37
CA GLY A 94 -18.64 -7.12 -2.29
C GLY A 94 -17.52 -7.36 -3.29
N ASN A 95 -17.03 -6.29 -3.90
CA ASN A 95 -15.99 -6.36 -4.92
C ASN A 95 -14.60 -6.16 -4.32
N ILE A 96 -13.76 -7.19 -4.38
CA ILE A 96 -12.37 -7.14 -3.88
C ILE A 96 -11.54 -6.04 -4.55
N ARG A 97 -11.82 -5.70 -5.81
CA ARG A 97 -11.14 -4.62 -6.52
C ARG A 97 -11.43 -3.27 -5.88
N GLU A 98 -12.67 -3.03 -5.48
CA GLU A 98 -13.07 -1.79 -4.80
C GLU A 98 -12.38 -1.67 -3.44
N TYR A 99 -12.29 -2.78 -2.70
CA TYR A 99 -11.54 -2.84 -1.45
C TYR A 99 -10.05 -2.50 -1.63
N ILE A 100 -9.39 -3.09 -2.63
CA ILE A 100 -7.99 -2.80 -2.96
C ILE A 100 -7.81 -1.33 -3.38
N MET A 101 -8.74 -0.79 -4.16
CA MET A 101 -8.72 0.62 -4.56
C MET A 101 -8.89 1.56 -3.36
N GLU A 102 -9.78 1.23 -2.42
CA GLU A 102 -9.94 2.00 -1.18
C GLU A 102 -8.63 2.00 -0.37
N MET A 103 -8.00 0.84 -0.21
CA MET A 103 -6.73 0.70 0.49
C MET A 103 -5.62 1.51 -0.19
N SER A 104 -5.54 1.44 -1.52
CA SER A 104 -4.59 2.20 -2.33
C SER A 104 -4.81 3.71 -2.23
N ASN A 105 -6.07 4.15 -2.19
CA ASN A 105 -6.43 5.55 -2.03
C ASN A 105 -6.02 6.09 -0.65
N ILE A 106 -6.17 5.29 0.42
CA ILE A 106 -5.68 5.66 1.75
C ILE A 106 -4.16 5.86 1.71
N VAL A 107 -3.40 4.92 1.13
CA VAL A 107 -1.95 5.08 0.99
C VAL A 107 -1.57 6.29 0.14
N ALA A 108 -2.31 6.59 -0.94
CA ALA A 108 -2.08 7.79 -1.74
C ALA A 108 -2.26 9.08 -0.92
N LYS A 109 -3.30 9.15 -0.07
CA LYS A 109 -3.50 10.26 0.87
C LYS A 109 -2.38 10.36 1.90
N MET A 110 -1.90 9.24 2.43
CA MET A 110 -0.76 9.23 3.35
C MET A 110 0.54 9.72 2.68
N LYS A 111 0.77 9.35 1.41
CA LYS A 111 1.88 9.90 0.60
C LYS A 111 1.76 11.41 0.41
N ALA A 112 0.55 11.94 0.23
CA ALA A 112 0.32 13.39 0.15
C ALA A 112 0.64 14.10 1.48
N LEU A 113 0.46 13.43 2.62
CA LEU A 113 0.91 13.88 3.95
C LEU A 113 2.41 13.65 4.22
N LYS A 114 3.22 13.50 3.17
CA LYS A 114 4.68 13.32 3.20
C LYS A 114 5.17 12.06 3.94
N LEU A 115 4.32 11.05 4.11
CA LEU A 115 4.75 9.73 4.58
C LEU A 115 5.27 8.89 3.42
N GLN A 116 6.42 8.24 3.62
CA GLN A 116 6.97 7.30 2.63
C GLN A 116 6.36 5.92 2.84
N PHE A 117 5.74 5.37 1.79
CA PHE A 117 5.23 3.99 1.76
C PHE A 117 5.83 3.25 0.58
N PHE A 118 6.49 2.12 0.87
CA PHE A 118 6.94 1.17 -0.13
C PHE A 118 5.76 0.36 -0.68
N GLU A 119 5.76 0.10 -1.98
CA GLU A 119 4.68 -0.64 -2.65
C GLU A 119 4.56 -2.07 -2.11
N ASP A 120 5.69 -2.70 -1.76
CA ASP A 120 5.72 -4.04 -1.18
C ASP A 120 4.92 -4.12 0.13
N ILE A 121 5.01 -3.09 0.97
CA ILE A 121 4.27 -3.03 2.23
C ILE A 121 2.76 -2.97 1.96
N LEU A 122 2.32 -2.24 0.94
CA LEU A 122 0.89 -2.21 0.58
C LEU A 122 0.41 -3.59 0.14
N VAL A 123 1.19 -4.32 -0.65
CA VAL A 123 0.83 -5.69 -1.06
C VAL A 123 0.70 -6.60 0.16
N PHE A 124 1.65 -6.55 1.09
CA PHE A 124 1.57 -7.34 2.32
C PHE A 124 0.36 -6.95 3.18
N LEU A 125 0.07 -5.66 3.33
CA LEU A 125 -1.08 -5.17 4.08
C LEU A 125 -2.41 -5.64 3.47
N ILE A 126 -2.52 -5.66 2.15
CA ILE A 126 -3.68 -6.22 1.45
C ILE A 126 -3.79 -7.72 1.72
N LEU A 127 -2.69 -8.48 1.59
CA LEU A 127 -2.72 -9.93 1.80
C LEU A 127 -3.17 -10.32 3.22
N ILE A 128 -2.64 -9.65 4.26
CA ILE A 128 -3.01 -9.95 5.65
C ILE A 128 -4.43 -9.47 6.01
N SER A 129 -5.00 -8.56 5.23
CA SER A 129 -6.33 -8.04 5.48
C SER A 129 -7.45 -8.85 4.80
N LEU A 130 -7.07 -9.72 3.86
CA LEU A 130 -7.97 -10.66 3.20
C LEU A 130 -8.26 -11.90 4.08
N PRO A 131 -9.45 -12.51 3.97
CA PRO A 131 -9.75 -13.79 4.60
C PRO A 131 -8.82 -14.90 4.13
N THR A 132 -8.57 -15.88 5.00
CA THR A 132 -7.64 -17.00 4.75
C THR A 132 -7.96 -17.79 3.49
N GLN A 133 -9.21 -17.86 3.04
CA GLN A 133 -9.62 -18.50 1.79
C GLN A 133 -8.96 -17.91 0.53
N PHE A 134 -8.59 -16.62 0.54
CA PHE A 134 -7.87 -15.98 -0.57
C PHE A 134 -6.37 -16.26 -0.51
N VAL A 135 -5.84 -16.51 0.69
CA VAL A 135 -4.42 -16.74 0.94
C VAL A 135 -4.06 -18.23 0.85
N SER A 136 -5.01 -19.12 1.16
CA SER A 136 -4.82 -20.58 1.16
C SER A 136 -4.53 -21.17 -0.22
N ASN A 137 -4.82 -20.43 -1.30
CA ASN A 137 -4.44 -20.80 -2.67
C ASN A 137 -3.01 -20.40 -3.03
N ILE A 138 -2.39 -19.49 -2.27
CA ILE A 138 -1.02 -19.00 -2.47
C ILE A 138 -0.04 -19.82 -1.62
N GLU A 139 -0.46 -20.29 -0.44
CA GLU A 139 0.37 -21.13 0.44
C GLU A 139 0.61 -22.54 -0.11
N LYS A 140 -0.27 -23.04 -0.97
CA LYS A 140 -0.14 -24.38 -1.54
C LYS A 140 0.75 -24.33 -2.79
N PRO A 141 1.75 -25.22 -2.89
CA PRO A 141 2.52 -25.37 -4.12
C PRO A 141 1.58 -25.63 -5.29
N LEU A 142 1.82 -25.00 -6.44
CA LEU A 142 1.10 -25.28 -7.67
C LEU A 142 1.21 -26.77 -8.01
N ARG A 143 0.09 -27.51 -7.94
CA ARG A 143 0.04 -28.94 -8.27
C ARG A 143 0.04 -29.13 -9.78
N ILE A 144 1.03 -29.86 -10.28
CA ILE A 144 1.11 -30.30 -11.67
C ILE A 144 0.94 -31.81 -11.71
N TYR A 145 -0.06 -32.27 -12.44
CA TYR A 145 -0.31 -33.69 -12.65
C TYR A 145 0.44 -34.22 -13.88
N CYS A 146 0.99 -35.43 -13.78
CA CYS A 146 1.61 -36.13 -14.91
C CYS A 146 1.31 -37.62 -14.88
N ASP A 147 1.22 -38.25 -16.04
CA ASP A 147 0.99 -39.71 -16.18
C ASP A 147 2.28 -40.54 -16.14
N ASN A 148 3.42 -39.90 -15.90
CA ASN A 148 4.70 -40.56 -15.82
C ASN A 148 5.15 -40.73 -14.37
N LYS A 149 4.97 -41.93 -13.82
CA LYS A 149 5.37 -42.25 -12.44
C LYS A 149 6.87 -42.04 -12.19
N ALA A 150 7.70 -42.24 -13.21
CA ALA A 150 9.13 -41.96 -13.11
C ALA A 150 9.38 -40.45 -12.95
N ALA A 151 8.65 -39.60 -13.66
CA ALA A 151 8.78 -38.13 -13.54
C ALA A 151 8.42 -37.63 -12.13
N GLU A 152 7.34 -38.15 -11.53
CA GLU A 152 6.98 -37.87 -10.13
C GLU A 152 8.13 -38.26 -9.18
N LEU A 153 8.62 -39.50 -9.27
CA LEU A 153 9.70 -39.99 -8.41
C LEU A 153 11.00 -39.18 -8.59
N TYR A 154 11.35 -38.85 -9.83
CA TYR A 154 12.54 -38.07 -10.16
C TYR A 154 12.45 -36.63 -9.63
N SER A 155 11.26 -36.04 -9.61
CA SER A 155 11.03 -34.69 -9.09
C SER A 155 11.22 -34.59 -7.57
N LYS A 156 10.91 -35.67 -6.83
CA LYS A 156 10.99 -35.74 -5.36
C LYS A 156 12.35 -36.20 -4.83
N ASN A 157 13.27 -36.63 -5.71
CA ASN A 157 14.56 -37.20 -5.33
C ASN A 157 15.72 -36.24 -5.65
N ASP A 158 16.53 -35.90 -4.64
CA ASP A 158 17.71 -35.04 -4.80
C ASP A 158 18.93 -35.76 -5.41
N LYS A 159 18.90 -37.10 -5.49
CA LYS A 159 20.02 -37.87 -6.04
C LYS A 159 20.06 -37.73 -7.56
N SER A 160 21.11 -37.09 -8.07
CA SER A 160 21.42 -37.10 -9.49
C SER A 160 21.84 -38.51 -9.91
N SER A 161 21.13 -39.10 -10.87
CA SER A 161 21.53 -40.39 -11.42
C SER A 161 22.42 -40.14 -12.64
N SER A 162 23.48 -40.94 -12.80
CA SER A 162 24.33 -40.88 -14.00
C SER A 162 23.58 -41.20 -15.30
N LYS A 163 22.35 -41.73 -15.21
CA LYS A 163 21.48 -42.10 -16.34
C LYS A 163 20.69 -40.93 -16.93
N SER A 164 20.70 -39.76 -16.31
CA SER A 164 19.88 -38.59 -16.68
C SER A 164 20.70 -37.35 -17.06
N LYS A 165 21.96 -37.52 -17.50
CA LYS A 165 22.84 -36.41 -17.91
C LYS A 165 22.32 -35.62 -19.12
N HIS A 166 21.47 -36.24 -19.94
CA HIS A 166 20.85 -35.62 -21.12
C HIS A 166 19.50 -34.95 -20.81
N ILE A 167 19.02 -35.05 -19.56
CA ILE A 167 17.79 -34.40 -19.12
C ILE A 167 18.14 -32.96 -18.73
N ASP A 168 18.07 -32.14 -19.78
CA ASP A 168 17.99 -30.69 -19.93
C ASP A 168 17.92 -29.78 -18.68
N ILE A 169 18.41 -28.54 -18.86
CA ILE A 169 18.30 -27.40 -17.92
C ILE A 169 16.86 -27.21 -17.40
N LYS A 170 15.85 -27.49 -18.22
CA LYS A 170 14.42 -27.41 -17.87
C LYS A 170 14.07 -28.27 -16.64
N PHE A 171 14.70 -29.44 -16.48
CA PHE A 171 14.47 -30.32 -15.35
C PHE A 171 15.08 -29.77 -14.05
N LEU A 172 16.24 -29.11 -14.15
CA LEU A 172 16.86 -28.43 -13.00
C LEU A 172 15.99 -27.26 -12.52
N VAL A 173 15.41 -26.49 -13.44
CA VAL A 173 14.48 -25.40 -13.11
C VAL A 173 13.23 -25.92 -12.41
N ILE A 174 12.65 -27.03 -12.88
CA ILE A 174 11.48 -27.64 -12.23
C ILE A 174 11.83 -28.13 -10.83
N LYS A 175 12.97 -28.82 -10.65
CA LYS A 175 13.45 -29.25 -9.33
C LYS A 175 13.68 -28.09 -8.37
N GLU A 176 14.24 -26.98 -8.86
CA GLU A 176 14.44 -25.78 -8.06
C GLU A 176 13.12 -25.17 -7.60
N ARG A 177 12.12 -25.08 -8.47
CA ARG A 177 10.78 -24.58 -8.13
C ARG A 177 10.06 -25.48 -7.13
N ILE A 178 10.25 -26.80 -7.22
CA ILE A 178 9.72 -27.76 -6.23
C ILE A 178 10.42 -27.56 -4.88
N ARG A 179 11.74 -27.39 -4.86
CA ARG A 179 12.51 -27.14 -3.64
C ARG A 179 12.13 -25.83 -2.95
N ASN A 180 11.81 -24.80 -3.73
CA ASN A 180 11.33 -23.51 -3.22
C ASN A 180 9.84 -23.52 -2.82
N HIS A 181 9.20 -24.71 -2.79
CA HIS A 181 7.78 -24.89 -2.45
C HIS A 181 6.81 -24.11 -3.35
N LEU A 182 7.23 -23.72 -4.56
CA LEU A 182 6.38 -23.02 -5.51
C LEU A 182 5.47 -23.96 -6.30
N MET A 183 5.86 -25.24 -6.43
CA MET A 183 5.11 -26.25 -7.16
C MET A 183 5.31 -27.67 -6.63
N SER A 184 4.38 -28.57 -6.91
CA SER A 184 4.51 -30.01 -6.68
C SER A 184 4.14 -30.79 -7.93
N ILE A 185 4.79 -31.95 -8.13
CA ILE A 185 4.44 -32.88 -9.21
C ILE A 185 3.81 -34.13 -8.60
N GLU A 186 2.63 -34.48 -9.09
CA GLU A 186 1.84 -35.61 -8.64
C GLU A 186 1.50 -36.51 -9.83
N TYR A 187 1.52 -37.83 -9.59
CA TYR A 187 1.12 -38.78 -10.62
C TYR A 187 -0.40 -38.84 -10.74
N ILE A 188 -0.89 -38.87 -11.98
CA ILE A 188 -2.29 -39.16 -12.33
C ILE A 188 -2.33 -40.34 -13.31
N SER A 189 -3.39 -41.13 -13.32
CA SER A 189 -3.55 -42.18 -14.34
C SER A 189 -3.64 -41.55 -15.73
N THR A 190 -3.10 -42.20 -16.77
CA THR A 190 -3.25 -41.76 -18.17
C THR A 190 -4.72 -41.59 -18.56
N GLU A 191 -5.61 -42.45 -18.05
CA GLU A 191 -7.06 -42.37 -18.28
C GLU A 191 -7.73 -41.10 -17.73
N LEU A 192 -7.02 -40.39 -16.85
CA LEU A 192 -7.48 -39.17 -16.19
C LEU A 192 -6.65 -37.95 -16.61
N MET A 193 -5.72 -38.10 -17.56
CA MET A 193 -4.83 -37.04 -18.01
C MET A 193 -5.53 -36.17 -19.04
N ILE A 194 -6.29 -35.17 -18.59
CA ILE A 194 -7.10 -34.28 -19.44
C ILE A 194 -6.28 -33.64 -20.58
N VAL A 195 -4.98 -33.40 -20.38
CA VAL A 195 -4.07 -32.86 -21.41
C VAL A 195 -3.94 -33.77 -22.63
N ASP A 196 -4.25 -35.06 -22.52
CA ASP A 196 -4.26 -35.98 -23.66
C ASP A 196 -5.30 -35.58 -24.70
N LEU A 197 -6.43 -34.97 -24.30
CA LEU A 197 -7.41 -34.38 -25.22
C LEU A 197 -6.80 -33.31 -26.13
N LEU A 198 -5.76 -32.61 -25.65
CA LEU A 198 -5.12 -31.49 -26.34
C LEU A 198 -3.89 -31.92 -27.14
N THR A 199 -3.31 -33.08 -26.85
CA THR A 199 -1.98 -33.47 -27.34
C THR A 199 -1.96 -34.79 -28.10
N LYS A 200 -3.01 -35.61 -27.99
CA LYS A 200 -3.09 -36.94 -28.61
C LYS A 200 -4.35 -37.06 -29.48
N ASP A 201 -4.26 -37.91 -30.50
CA ASP A 201 -5.43 -38.34 -31.26
C ASP A 201 -6.08 -39.52 -30.52
N LEU A 202 -7.21 -39.27 -29.86
CA LEU A 202 -7.85 -40.21 -28.95
C LEU A 202 -9.02 -40.94 -29.62
N PRO A 203 -9.16 -42.27 -29.41
CA PRO A 203 -10.35 -42.99 -29.83
C PRO A 203 -11.63 -42.41 -29.21
N PRO A 204 -12.78 -42.41 -29.93
CA PRO A 204 -14.01 -41.75 -29.49
C PRO A 204 -14.52 -42.18 -28.10
N LYS A 205 -14.22 -43.41 -27.68
CA LYS A 205 -14.59 -43.92 -26.35
C LYS A 205 -13.80 -43.23 -25.24
N VAL A 206 -12.47 -43.17 -25.39
CA VAL A 206 -11.55 -42.55 -24.43
C VAL A 206 -11.79 -41.04 -24.37
N PHE A 207 -12.08 -40.40 -25.50
CA PHE A 207 -12.45 -38.99 -25.56
C PHE A 207 -13.69 -38.68 -24.69
N LYS A 208 -14.76 -39.48 -24.80
CA LYS A 208 -15.99 -39.28 -24.00
C LYS A 208 -15.75 -39.44 -22.50
N GLU A 209 -14.90 -40.40 -22.12
CA GLU A 209 -14.54 -40.64 -20.72
C GLU A 209 -13.74 -39.45 -20.14
N HIS A 210 -12.79 -38.89 -20.89
CA HIS A 210 -12.02 -37.70 -20.47
C HIS A 210 -12.90 -36.45 -20.35
N VAL A 211 -13.81 -36.21 -21.31
CA VAL A 211 -14.73 -35.06 -21.27
C VAL A 211 -15.69 -35.15 -20.07
N ALA A 212 -16.22 -36.34 -19.78
CA ALA A 212 -17.07 -36.54 -18.61
C ALA A 212 -16.31 -36.30 -17.30
N HIS A 213 -15.03 -36.67 -17.24
CA HIS A 213 -14.19 -36.39 -16.08
C HIS A 213 -13.86 -34.88 -15.93
N GLU A 214 -13.63 -34.17 -17.04
CA GLU A 214 -13.40 -32.72 -17.04
C GLU A 214 -14.61 -31.95 -16.47
N GLU A 215 -15.83 -32.30 -16.88
CA GLU A 215 -17.06 -31.70 -16.33
C GLU A 215 -17.24 -31.94 -14.82
N VAL A 216 -16.78 -33.11 -14.32
CA VAL A 216 -16.83 -33.46 -12.88
C VAL A 216 -15.74 -32.73 -12.08
N VAL A 217 -14.59 -32.44 -12.69
CA VAL A 217 -13.53 -31.64 -12.06
C VAL A 217 -13.92 -30.17 -12.03
N SER A 218 -14.52 -29.63 -13.10
CA SER A 218 -14.98 -28.22 -13.13
C SER A 218 -16.13 -27.92 -12.17
N SER A 219 -16.86 -28.94 -11.73
CA SER A 219 -17.93 -28.80 -10.73
C SER A 219 -17.45 -28.95 -9.27
N ASN A 220 -16.23 -29.46 -9.05
CA ASN A 220 -15.60 -29.59 -7.74
C ASN A 220 -14.44 -28.62 -7.48
N GLU A 221 -13.85 -28.04 -8.54
CA GLU A 221 -12.94 -26.91 -8.44
C GLU A 221 -13.61 -25.73 -9.14
N VAL A 222 -14.00 -24.72 -8.36
CA VAL A 222 -14.47 -23.43 -8.90
C VAL A 222 -13.31 -22.79 -9.63
N PHE A 223 -13.23 -23.01 -10.94
CA PHE A 223 -12.42 -22.22 -11.84
C PHE A 223 -13.13 -20.86 -12.01
N TYR A 224 -12.46 -19.79 -11.62
CA TYR A 224 -12.78 -18.43 -12.08
C TYR A 224 -12.33 -18.26 -13.52
#